data_AF-D3S2Y3-F1
#
_entry.id   AF-D3S2Y3-F1
#
_cell.length_a   1.000
_cell.length_b   1.000
_cell.length_c   1.000
_cell.angle_alpha   90.00
_cell.angle_beta   90.00
_cell.angle_gamma   90.00
#
_symmetry.space_group_name_H-M   'P 1'
#
loop_
_entity.id
_entity.type
_entity.pdbx_description
1 polymer ?
#
loop_
_entity_poly.entity_id
_entity_poly.type
_entity_poly.pdbx_seq_one_letter_code
_entity_poly.pdbx_strand_id
1 'polypeptide(L)'
;MIPEISRILMSYKKSLDKSRSRYESMYKERSKNVERFYNSFLKNLIITLHKEINDPEKRRDVIRLIKNFFRNDKIKFIAVDGTCYKNQLVDYMIFFGASYAIRGTIDLNTYPPKIKYEKFAAEEDVSMVAYVPIPFAELGEVLEENYQFVSSDETRIDLSSIHVLLMQLAEIYLLYSLAKRSALEAPKLLLWDHSISSILASTDVGIITQEGTPKIKLIGFHETGRALLIQDVIIAYSRPWNSELDIPTPKEFRMYNYVIRKAFEKGKEGITLEELSQQSGVSKDRILEKLKESKKLGKYIIKDKNDISSTIEEQPILIFDNDKIFFNEFFRGSWRFVVGIFEYICEKLFKEKDPEALIYRKYTPEGEKECWLTPDDLRFLIAVGLRALIEECWKQGILFVGVVKDSSTKYFSKNYIGICKHLGIYNFDDSLATLPLPWTDRTLLELLPYIDEKIEAPWSTIEFDSVFMQLHLVQTPDGKIEIHGVRGEATNPERVVLRSLAQFYINRNLYTPLTGHVIFIDRIAFPSEDKKYYGDNRLIIETRRLGKIKPVFFKDKNENNIIQKIMLILLSELTKNLYPEVIGYPDPLHKADWGAKSILKKVKPIIDSGEISFRARPLRKTLRELREEVRRS
;
A
#
# COMPACT_ATOMS: atom_id res chain seq x y z
N MET A 1 26.44 25.78 -46.64
CA MET A 1 25.98 26.23 -45.30
C MET A 1 25.13 25.10 -44.73
N ILE A 2 25.51 24.50 -43.60
CA ILE A 2 24.74 23.38 -43.03
C ILE A 2 23.43 23.94 -42.46
N PRO A 3 22.24 23.40 -42.81
CA PRO A 3 20.97 23.86 -42.28
C PRO A 3 20.94 23.82 -40.74
N GLU A 4 20.29 24.81 -40.13
CA GLU A 4 20.23 24.97 -38.67
C GLU A 4 19.62 23.74 -37.97
N ILE A 5 18.62 23.12 -38.59
CA ILE A 5 18.02 21.85 -38.14
C ILE A 5 19.05 20.72 -38.10
N SER A 6 19.94 20.62 -39.09
CA SER A 6 20.99 19.61 -39.11
C SER A 6 22.04 19.83 -38.00
N ARG A 7 22.30 21.08 -37.60
CA ARG A 7 23.15 21.39 -36.44
C ARG A 7 22.47 20.98 -35.12
N ILE A 8 21.17 21.22 -34.98
CA ILE A 8 20.39 20.81 -33.80
C ILE A 8 20.41 19.28 -33.66
N LEU A 9 20.15 18.55 -34.75
CA LEU A 9 20.16 17.08 -34.76
C LEU A 9 21.56 16.51 -34.44
N MET A 10 22.62 17.10 -35.00
CA MET A 10 24.00 16.71 -34.68
C MET A 10 24.37 16.99 -33.22
N SER A 11 23.95 18.13 -32.68
CA SER A 11 24.16 18.49 -31.28
C SER A 11 23.42 17.55 -30.33
N TYR A 12 22.18 17.19 -30.66
CA TYR A 12 21.39 16.22 -29.90
C TYR A 12 22.06 14.84 -29.91
N LYS A 13 22.47 14.34 -31.09
CA LYS A 13 23.20 13.08 -31.20
C LYS A 13 24.49 13.08 -30.37
N LYS A 14 25.31 14.13 -30.47
CA LYS A 14 26.55 14.26 -29.69
C LYS A 14 26.27 14.27 -28.18
N SER A 15 25.18 14.89 -27.76
CA SER A 15 24.75 14.92 -26.36
C SER A 15 24.28 13.55 -25.87
N LEU A 16 23.56 12.79 -26.72
CA LEU A 16 23.18 11.40 -26.44
C LEU A 16 24.40 10.50 -26.34
N ASP A 17 25.32 10.56 -27.31
CA ASP A 17 26.53 9.73 -27.31
C ASP A 17 27.39 10.01 -26.07
N LYS A 18 27.58 11.29 -25.69
CA LYS A 18 28.30 11.66 -24.47
C LYS A 18 27.61 11.14 -23.20
N SER A 19 26.27 11.24 -23.15
CA SER A 19 25.49 10.76 -22.00
C SER A 19 25.54 9.23 -21.88
N ARG A 20 25.47 8.52 -23.02
CA ARG A 20 25.60 7.07 -23.10
C ARG A 20 26.97 6.60 -22.64
N SER A 21 28.05 7.18 -23.17
CA SER A 21 29.42 6.82 -22.76
C SER A 21 29.65 7.07 -21.26
N ARG A 22 29.11 8.17 -20.71
CA ARG A 22 29.15 8.45 -19.27
C ARG A 22 28.37 7.39 -18.48
N TYR A 23 27.17 7.04 -18.93
CA TYR A 23 26.32 6.02 -18.30
C TYR A 23 27.00 4.65 -18.29
N GLU A 24 27.56 4.21 -19.42
CA GLU A 24 28.29 2.94 -19.54
C GLU A 24 29.53 2.89 -18.63
N SER A 25 30.30 3.99 -18.56
CA SER A 25 31.45 4.10 -17.65
C SER A 25 31.02 3.97 -16.18
N MET A 26 29.99 4.72 -15.78
CA MET A 26 29.43 4.64 -14.43
C MET A 26 28.88 3.26 -14.11
N TYR A 27 28.23 2.59 -15.07
CA TYR A 27 27.68 1.25 -14.88
C TYR A 27 28.79 0.22 -14.62
N LYS A 28 29.89 0.29 -15.39
CA LYS A 28 31.06 -0.59 -15.20
C LYS A 28 31.74 -0.37 -13.86
N GLU A 29 31.93 0.89 -13.46
CA GLU A 29 32.49 1.25 -12.16
C GLU A 29 31.61 0.71 -11.02
N ARG A 30 30.31 0.99 -11.08
CA ARG A 30 29.36 0.56 -10.05
C ARG A 30 29.24 -0.96 -9.99
N SER A 31 29.30 -1.67 -11.11
CA SER A 31 29.30 -3.15 -11.12
C SER A 31 30.45 -3.73 -10.30
N LYS A 32 31.66 -3.17 -10.42
CA LYS A 32 32.81 -3.58 -9.60
C LYS A 32 32.61 -3.26 -8.12
N ASN A 33 31.97 -2.13 -7.81
CA ASN A 33 31.63 -1.78 -6.43
C ASN A 33 30.58 -2.72 -5.84
N VAL A 34 29.60 -3.16 -6.64
CA VAL A 34 28.62 -4.16 -6.22
C VAL A 34 29.31 -5.48 -5.90
N GLU A 35 30.25 -5.93 -6.73
CA GLU A 35 31.00 -7.16 -6.48
C GLU A 35 31.74 -7.12 -5.14
N ARG A 36 32.43 -6.01 -4.84
CA ARG A 36 33.08 -5.80 -3.54
C ARG A 36 32.06 -5.79 -2.39
N PHE A 37 30.96 -5.04 -2.55
CA PHE A 37 29.90 -4.95 -1.55
C PHE A 37 29.22 -6.30 -1.27
N TYR A 38 28.99 -7.08 -2.31
CA TYR A 38 28.43 -8.43 -2.25
C TYR A 38 29.34 -9.39 -1.50
N ASN A 39 30.60 -9.48 -1.91
CA ASN A 39 31.55 -10.41 -1.34
C ASN A 39 31.86 -10.11 0.13
N SER A 40 31.90 -8.84 0.52
CA SER A 40 32.18 -8.43 1.91
C SER A 40 30.96 -8.51 2.82
N PHE A 41 29.76 -8.16 2.34
CA PHE A 41 28.60 -8.00 3.20
C PHE A 41 27.29 -8.56 2.63
N LEU A 42 26.86 -8.09 1.44
CA LEU A 42 25.48 -8.29 0.99
C LEU A 42 25.10 -9.77 0.84
N LYS A 43 26.05 -10.68 0.55
CA LYS A 43 25.82 -12.14 0.49
C LYS A 43 25.24 -12.74 1.79
N ASN A 44 25.43 -12.06 2.93
CA ASN A 44 24.87 -12.48 4.23
C ASN A 44 23.38 -12.13 4.35
N LEU A 45 22.88 -11.24 3.50
CA LEU A 45 21.49 -10.84 3.43
C LEU A 45 20.72 -11.49 2.27
N ILE A 46 21.35 -12.39 1.51
CA ILE A 46 20.72 -13.12 0.39
C ILE A 46 20.36 -14.54 0.81
N ILE A 47 19.09 -14.87 0.66
CA ILE A 47 18.49 -16.20 0.85
C ILE A 47 18.34 -16.84 -0.52
N THR A 48 18.91 -18.03 -0.70
CA THR A 48 18.74 -18.85 -1.91
C THR A 48 17.89 -20.07 -1.57
N LEU A 49 16.85 -20.35 -2.36
CA LEU A 49 15.93 -21.48 -2.14
C LEU A 49 16.03 -22.57 -3.21
N HIS A 50 16.93 -22.40 -4.18
CA HIS A 50 17.10 -23.33 -5.29
C HIS A 50 17.37 -24.77 -4.82
N LYS A 51 18.22 -24.93 -3.80
CA LYS A 51 18.54 -26.26 -3.24
C LYS A 51 17.35 -26.85 -2.51
N GLU A 52 16.61 -26.06 -1.75
CA GLU A 52 15.42 -26.53 -1.02
C GLU A 52 14.30 -27.03 -1.94
N ILE A 53 14.21 -26.49 -3.16
CA ILE A 53 13.18 -26.84 -4.13
C ILE A 53 13.61 -28.04 -4.98
N ASN A 54 14.89 -28.12 -5.37
CA ASN A 54 15.38 -29.17 -6.28
C ASN A 54 15.87 -30.43 -5.58
N ASP A 55 16.29 -30.35 -4.32
CA ASP A 55 16.66 -31.50 -3.50
C ASP A 55 15.41 -32.27 -3.02
N PRO A 56 15.23 -33.55 -3.38
CA PRO A 56 14.04 -34.32 -3.03
C PRO A 56 13.74 -34.41 -1.53
N GLU A 57 14.74 -34.46 -0.66
CA GLU A 57 14.54 -34.56 0.79
C GLU A 57 14.09 -33.23 1.38
N LYS A 58 14.85 -32.16 1.11
CA LYS A 58 14.50 -30.80 1.58
C LYS A 58 13.16 -30.33 1.06
N ARG A 59 12.83 -30.73 -0.18
CA ARG A 59 11.53 -30.46 -0.79
C ARG A 59 10.38 -31.09 0.00
N ARG A 60 10.55 -32.32 0.50
CA ARG A 60 9.52 -32.97 1.35
C ARG A 60 9.32 -32.20 2.65
N ASP A 61 10.41 -31.74 3.27
CA ASP A 61 10.36 -30.94 4.50
C ASP A 61 9.64 -29.60 4.27
N VAL A 62 9.93 -28.95 3.14
CA VAL A 62 9.26 -27.72 2.72
C VAL A 62 7.77 -27.93 2.50
N ILE A 63 7.38 -28.98 1.78
CA ILE A 63 5.95 -29.27 1.55
C ILE A 63 5.25 -29.53 2.89
N ARG A 64 5.88 -30.28 3.79
CA ARG A 64 5.37 -30.54 5.14
C ARG A 64 5.22 -29.26 5.95
N LEU A 65 6.20 -28.35 5.86
CA LEU A 65 6.16 -27.04 6.50
C LEU A 65 4.95 -26.22 6.03
N ILE A 66 4.72 -26.15 4.71
CA ILE A 66 3.60 -25.42 4.12
C ILE A 66 2.26 -26.04 4.56
N LYS A 67 2.14 -27.37 4.50
CA LYS A 67 0.94 -28.11 4.94
C LYS A 67 0.63 -27.86 6.41
N ASN A 68 1.64 -27.88 7.26
CA ASN A 68 1.49 -27.61 8.70
C ASN A 68 1.10 -26.16 8.96
N PHE A 69 1.66 -25.22 8.22
CA PHE A 69 1.37 -23.79 8.35
C PHE A 69 -0.09 -23.47 8.00
N PHE A 70 -0.57 -23.90 6.84
CA PHE A 70 -1.97 -23.67 6.43
C PHE A 70 -2.97 -24.68 6.98
N ARG A 71 -2.48 -25.75 7.62
CA ARG A 71 -3.27 -26.93 8.05
C ARG A 71 -4.12 -27.51 6.92
N ASN A 72 -3.60 -27.49 5.71
CA ASN A 72 -4.30 -27.93 4.51
C ASN A 72 -3.32 -28.40 3.43
N ASP A 73 -3.72 -29.42 2.67
CA ASP A 73 -2.96 -29.93 1.53
C ASP A 73 -3.26 -29.16 0.23
N LYS A 74 -4.38 -28.44 0.20
CA LYS A 74 -4.82 -27.63 -0.93
C LYS A 74 -4.88 -26.16 -0.53
N ILE A 75 -4.09 -25.34 -1.21
CA ILE A 75 -4.02 -23.91 -0.95
C ILE A 75 -4.82 -23.19 -2.03
N LYS A 76 -5.97 -22.65 -1.64
CA LYS A 76 -6.73 -21.72 -2.48
C LYS A 76 -5.99 -20.39 -2.54
N PHE A 77 -5.75 -19.88 -3.74
CA PHE A 77 -5.17 -18.57 -3.97
C PHE A 77 -6.07 -17.70 -4.82
N ILE A 78 -5.96 -16.40 -4.64
CA ILE A 78 -6.58 -15.40 -5.50
C ILE A 78 -5.53 -14.36 -5.88
N ALA A 79 -5.52 -13.96 -7.14
CA ALA A 79 -4.73 -12.85 -7.65
C ALA A 79 -5.67 -11.77 -8.18
N VAL A 80 -5.45 -10.52 -7.76
CA VAL A 80 -6.25 -9.36 -8.18
C VAL A 80 -5.35 -8.32 -8.82
N ASP A 81 -5.83 -7.77 -9.92
CA ASP A 81 -5.27 -6.61 -10.59
C ASP A 81 -6.42 -5.74 -11.12
N GLY A 82 -6.11 -4.48 -11.45
CA GLY A 82 -7.07 -3.51 -11.90
C GLY A 82 -6.68 -2.80 -13.19
N THR A 83 -7.64 -2.07 -13.71
CA THR A 83 -7.43 -1.20 -14.86
C THR A 83 -8.28 0.05 -14.69
N CYS A 84 -7.77 1.16 -15.20
CA CYS A 84 -8.48 2.42 -15.19
C CYS A 84 -8.45 3.06 -16.58
N TYR A 85 -9.42 3.92 -16.81
CA TYR A 85 -9.51 4.72 -18.00
C TYR A 85 -10.17 6.04 -17.65
N LYS A 86 -9.85 7.07 -18.41
CA LYS A 86 -10.51 8.35 -18.32
C LYS A 86 -10.72 8.85 -19.74
N ASN A 87 -11.88 9.45 -19.99
CA ASN A 87 -12.16 10.07 -21.27
C ASN A 87 -12.82 11.43 -21.06
N GLN A 88 -12.30 12.42 -21.77
CA GLN A 88 -12.84 13.77 -21.76
C GLN A 88 -13.86 13.90 -22.89
N LEU A 89 -15.09 14.23 -22.52
CA LEU A 89 -16.15 14.60 -23.46
C LEU A 89 -16.33 16.13 -23.46
N VAL A 90 -17.24 16.64 -24.30
CA VAL A 90 -17.49 18.08 -24.46
C VAL A 90 -17.89 18.76 -23.13
N ASP A 91 -18.77 18.13 -22.35
CA ASP A 91 -19.31 18.71 -21.11
C ASP A 91 -19.02 17.88 -19.84
N TYR A 92 -18.40 16.71 -20.00
CA TYR A 92 -18.24 15.72 -18.93
C TYR A 92 -16.84 15.13 -18.94
N MET A 93 -16.38 14.76 -17.77
CA MET A 93 -15.26 13.84 -17.59
C MET A 93 -15.79 12.47 -17.18
N ILE A 94 -15.46 11.42 -17.92
CA ILE A 94 -15.80 10.04 -17.55
C ILE A 94 -14.59 9.40 -16.89
N PHE A 95 -14.75 8.96 -15.64
CA PHE A 95 -13.77 8.15 -14.95
C PHE A 95 -14.21 6.70 -14.92
N PHE A 96 -13.30 5.79 -15.24
CA PHE A 96 -13.52 4.36 -15.20
C PHE A 96 -12.46 3.70 -14.32
N GLY A 97 -12.92 2.86 -13.41
CA GLY A 97 -12.08 2.00 -12.57
C GLY A 97 -12.68 0.60 -12.53
N ALA A 98 -11.84 -0.41 -12.75
CA ALA A 98 -12.25 -1.79 -12.65
C ALA A 98 -11.17 -2.66 -12.02
N SER A 99 -11.59 -3.75 -11.38
CA SER A 99 -10.70 -4.81 -10.89
C SER A 99 -11.15 -6.17 -11.41
N TYR A 100 -10.23 -7.13 -11.46
CA TYR A 100 -10.51 -8.50 -11.88
C TYR A 100 -9.74 -9.49 -11.02
N ALA A 101 -10.43 -10.54 -10.57
CA ALA A 101 -9.84 -11.62 -9.79
C ALA A 101 -9.64 -12.90 -10.63
N ILE A 102 -8.50 -13.55 -10.43
CA ILE A 102 -8.25 -14.94 -10.82
C ILE A 102 -8.17 -15.79 -9.56
N ARG A 103 -8.88 -16.91 -9.54
CA ARG A 103 -8.79 -17.91 -8.47
C ARG A 103 -8.17 -19.22 -8.94
N GLY A 104 -7.54 -19.93 -8.02
CA GLY A 104 -7.09 -21.28 -8.25
C GLY A 104 -6.68 -22.00 -6.97
N THR A 105 -6.27 -23.25 -7.14
CA THR A 105 -5.83 -24.11 -6.05
C THR A 105 -4.47 -24.71 -6.38
N ILE A 106 -3.55 -24.66 -5.42
CA ILE A 106 -2.26 -25.37 -5.42
C ILE A 106 -2.46 -26.67 -4.65
N ASP A 107 -2.32 -27.82 -5.34
CA ASP A 107 -2.40 -29.14 -4.72
C ASP A 107 -0.99 -29.64 -4.35
N LEU A 108 -0.73 -29.75 -3.04
CA LEU A 108 0.57 -30.14 -2.49
C LEU A 108 0.74 -31.67 -2.35
N ASN A 109 -0.21 -32.48 -2.82
CA ASN A 109 -0.11 -33.94 -2.75
C ASN A 109 0.75 -34.55 -3.87
N THR A 110 1.01 -33.77 -4.92
CA THR A 110 1.88 -34.17 -6.04
C THR A 110 3.03 -33.19 -6.18
N TYR A 111 4.18 -33.65 -6.67
CA TYR A 111 5.28 -32.76 -7.05
C TYR A 111 5.66 -32.92 -8.53
N PRO A 112 5.84 -31.83 -9.29
CA PRO A 112 5.57 -30.44 -8.90
C PRO A 112 4.09 -30.23 -8.50
N PRO A 113 3.77 -29.28 -7.61
CA PRO A 113 2.40 -28.98 -7.22
C PRO A 113 1.51 -28.73 -8.43
N LYS A 114 0.33 -29.33 -8.43
CA LYS A 114 -0.63 -29.13 -9.52
C LYS A 114 -1.41 -27.86 -9.26
N ILE A 115 -1.31 -26.91 -10.19
CA ILE A 115 -2.07 -25.66 -10.14
C ILE A 115 -3.32 -25.85 -11.00
N LYS A 116 -4.49 -25.66 -10.39
CA LYS A 116 -5.77 -25.66 -11.10
C LYS A 116 -6.40 -24.28 -10.98
N TYR A 117 -6.64 -23.64 -12.13
CA TYR A 117 -7.42 -22.41 -12.18
C TYR A 117 -8.90 -22.77 -12.16
N GLU A 118 -9.67 -22.08 -11.33
CA GLU A 118 -11.10 -22.33 -11.18
C GLU A 118 -11.87 -21.19 -11.85
N LYS A 119 -12.86 -21.54 -12.65
CA LYS A 119 -13.81 -20.54 -13.16
C LYS A 119 -14.72 -20.15 -12.02
N PHE A 120 -15.01 -18.87 -11.88
CA PHE A 120 -16.07 -18.40 -11.01
C PHE A 120 -17.45 -18.80 -11.55
N ALA A 121 -18.40 -19.00 -10.66
CA ALA A 121 -19.80 -19.20 -11.07
C ALA A 121 -20.31 -17.91 -11.74
N ALA A 122 -21.31 -18.02 -12.61
CA ALA A 122 -21.88 -16.87 -13.29
C ALA A 122 -22.49 -15.82 -12.33
N GLU A 123 -22.84 -16.26 -11.12
CA GLU A 123 -23.41 -15.46 -10.02
C GLU A 123 -22.35 -14.82 -9.12
N GLU A 124 -21.06 -15.17 -9.27
CA GLU A 124 -19.99 -14.60 -8.45
C GLU A 124 -19.41 -13.34 -9.11
N ASP A 125 -19.41 -12.22 -8.40
CA ASP A 125 -18.76 -10.99 -8.83
C ASP A 125 -17.23 -11.15 -8.86
N VAL A 126 -16.69 -11.40 -10.04
CA VAL A 126 -15.24 -11.53 -10.31
C VAL A 126 -14.57 -10.23 -10.70
N SER A 127 -15.39 -9.24 -11.01
CA SER A 127 -14.97 -7.95 -11.48
C SER A 127 -15.79 -6.88 -10.84
N MET A 128 -15.13 -5.88 -10.30
CA MET A 128 -15.76 -4.64 -9.86
C MET A 128 -15.59 -3.63 -10.98
N VAL A 129 -16.66 -2.94 -11.39
CA VAL A 129 -16.61 -1.97 -12.48
C VAL A 129 -17.42 -0.74 -12.10
N ALA A 130 -16.79 0.43 -12.19
CA ALA A 130 -17.47 1.73 -12.08
C ALA A 130 -17.12 2.60 -13.29
N TYR A 131 -18.12 3.28 -13.84
CA TYR A 131 -17.96 4.38 -14.78
C TYR A 131 -18.76 5.57 -14.25
N VAL A 132 -18.10 6.69 -14.00
CA VAL A 132 -18.72 7.85 -13.36
C VAL A 132 -18.54 9.08 -14.25
N PRO A 133 -19.63 9.57 -14.87
CA PRO A 133 -19.62 10.83 -15.60
C PRO A 133 -19.76 12.01 -14.64
N ILE A 134 -18.79 12.92 -14.63
CA ILE A 134 -18.81 14.14 -13.82
C ILE A 134 -18.95 15.35 -14.75
N PRO A 135 -20.00 16.18 -14.61
CA PRO A 135 -20.12 17.43 -15.37
C PRO A 135 -18.98 18.40 -15.04
N PHE A 136 -18.47 19.15 -16.02
CA PHE A 136 -17.44 20.18 -15.75
C PHE A 136 -17.90 21.26 -14.77
N ALA A 137 -19.20 21.57 -14.76
CA ALA A 137 -19.79 22.54 -13.83
C ALA A 137 -19.65 22.11 -12.35
N GLU A 138 -19.61 20.79 -12.09
CA GLU A 138 -19.53 20.21 -10.75
C GLU A 138 -18.11 19.76 -10.39
N LEU A 139 -17.20 19.75 -11.36
CA LEU A 139 -15.80 19.36 -11.19
C LEU A 139 -15.09 20.21 -10.11
N GLY A 140 -15.49 21.47 -9.96
CA GLY A 140 -15.00 22.36 -8.90
C GLY A 140 -15.40 21.94 -7.48
N GLU A 141 -16.48 21.16 -7.31
CA GLU A 141 -16.90 20.65 -6.00
C GLU A 141 -16.15 19.36 -5.61
N VAL A 142 -15.82 18.55 -6.63
CA VAL A 142 -15.05 17.31 -6.52
C VAL A 142 -13.57 17.60 -6.23
N LEU A 143 -13.00 18.60 -6.89
CA LEU A 143 -11.59 18.97 -6.79
C LEU A 143 -11.33 19.95 -5.65
N GLU A 144 -10.20 19.82 -4.97
CA GLU A 144 -9.79 20.75 -3.92
C GLU A 144 -9.45 22.15 -4.44
N GLU A 145 -9.63 23.17 -3.60
CA GLU A 145 -9.28 24.58 -3.86
C GLU A 145 -7.79 24.76 -4.22
N ASN A 146 -6.93 23.84 -3.79
CA ASN A 146 -5.49 23.84 -4.10
C ASN A 146 -5.16 23.79 -5.61
N TYR A 147 -6.14 23.42 -6.45
CA TYR A 147 -6.01 23.37 -7.90
C TYR A 147 -6.55 24.63 -8.62
N GLN A 148 -7.08 25.62 -7.89
CA GLN A 148 -7.67 26.85 -8.45
C GLN A 148 -6.70 27.67 -9.32
N PHE A 149 -5.38 27.55 -9.09
CA PHE A 149 -4.35 28.27 -9.87
C PHE A 149 -3.82 27.51 -11.09
N VAL A 150 -4.34 26.30 -11.37
CA VAL A 150 -3.96 25.53 -12.57
C VAL A 150 -4.83 25.97 -13.75
N SER A 151 -4.19 26.28 -14.88
CA SER A 151 -4.78 26.97 -16.03
C SER A 151 -5.68 26.10 -16.94
N SER A 152 -5.68 24.77 -16.79
CA SER A 152 -6.55 23.87 -17.55
C SER A 152 -7.18 22.80 -16.67
N ASP A 153 -8.46 22.50 -16.91
CA ASP A 153 -9.19 21.46 -16.19
C ASP A 153 -8.58 20.07 -16.39
N GLU A 154 -7.97 19.81 -17.56
CA GLU A 154 -7.24 18.56 -17.85
C GLU A 154 -6.06 18.36 -16.87
N THR A 155 -5.28 19.41 -16.62
CA THR A 155 -4.16 19.33 -15.66
C THR A 155 -4.67 19.18 -14.22
N ARG A 156 -5.78 19.83 -13.86
CA ARG A 156 -6.40 19.65 -12.53
C ARG A 156 -6.88 18.22 -12.31
N ILE A 157 -7.49 17.62 -13.32
CA ILE A 157 -7.99 16.25 -13.30
C ILE A 157 -6.84 15.24 -13.22
N ASP A 158 -5.78 15.47 -13.98
CA ASP A 158 -4.57 14.63 -13.92
C ASP A 158 -3.96 14.62 -12.52
N LEU A 159 -3.92 15.79 -11.88
CA LEU A 159 -3.42 15.93 -10.51
C LEU A 159 -4.33 15.25 -9.47
N SER A 160 -5.63 15.13 -9.73
CA SER A 160 -6.59 14.50 -8.82
C SER A 160 -6.52 12.97 -8.81
N SER A 161 -6.09 12.36 -9.92
CA SER A 161 -5.93 10.90 -10.08
C SER A 161 -7.18 10.05 -9.70
N ILE A 162 -8.40 10.59 -9.86
CA ILE A 162 -9.66 9.92 -9.45
C ILE A 162 -9.80 8.52 -10.05
N HIS A 163 -9.59 8.35 -11.36
CA HIS A 163 -9.60 7.06 -12.05
C HIS A 163 -8.67 6.00 -11.42
N VAL A 164 -7.48 6.41 -10.94
CA VAL A 164 -6.56 5.49 -10.23
C VAL A 164 -7.10 5.13 -8.86
N LEU A 165 -7.67 6.09 -8.13
CA LEU A 165 -8.28 5.85 -6.82
C LEU A 165 -9.50 4.93 -6.93
N LEU A 166 -10.35 5.10 -7.96
CA LEU A 166 -11.49 4.21 -8.22
C LEU A 166 -11.04 2.78 -8.51
N MET A 167 -9.98 2.60 -9.30
CA MET A 167 -9.38 1.29 -9.58
C MET A 167 -8.84 0.64 -8.29
N GLN A 168 -8.07 1.37 -7.49
CA GLN A 168 -7.55 0.88 -6.21
C GLN A 168 -8.68 0.51 -5.23
N LEU A 169 -9.74 1.32 -5.18
CA LEU A 169 -10.92 1.04 -4.37
C LEU A 169 -11.62 -0.24 -4.83
N ALA A 170 -11.75 -0.44 -6.15
CA ALA A 170 -12.32 -1.63 -6.76
C ALA A 170 -11.51 -2.90 -6.43
N GLU A 171 -10.18 -2.82 -6.46
CA GLU A 171 -9.29 -3.93 -6.12
C GLU A 171 -9.38 -4.30 -4.63
N ILE A 172 -9.32 -3.29 -3.75
CA ILE A 172 -9.38 -3.51 -2.29
C ILE A 172 -10.75 -4.05 -1.89
N TYR A 173 -11.84 -3.52 -2.45
CA TYR A 173 -13.17 -4.04 -2.16
C TYR A 173 -13.32 -5.49 -2.64
N LEU A 174 -12.81 -5.83 -3.83
CA LEU A 174 -12.80 -7.21 -4.32
C LEU A 174 -11.99 -8.13 -3.40
N LEU A 175 -10.75 -7.78 -3.06
CA LEU A 175 -9.91 -8.54 -2.13
C LEU A 175 -10.59 -8.72 -0.76
N TYR A 176 -11.15 -7.64 -0.21
CA TYR A 176 -11.86 -7.65 1.07
C TYR A 176 -13.09 -8.57 1.03
N SER A 177 -13.93 -8.46 0.00
CA SER A 177 -15.12 -9.30 -0.15
C SER A 177 -14.78 -10.79 -0.26
N LEU A 178 -13.66 -11.13 -0.89
CA LEU A 178 -13.17 -12.50 -1.05
C LEU A 178 -12.52 -13.03 0.24
N ALA A 179 -11.81 -12.18 0.98
CA ALA A 179 -11.21 -12.52 2.28
C ALA A 179 -12.27 -12.73 3.38
N LYS A 180 -13.37 -11.96 3.34
CA LYS A 180 -14.47 -12.01 4.33
C LYS A 180 -15.36 -13.26 4.21
N ARG A 181 -15.22 -14.06 3.15
CA ARG A 181 -16.01 -15.30 2.98
C ARG A 181 -15.78 -16.29 4.13
N SER A 182 -16.60 -17.33 4.18
CA SER A 182 -16.48 -18.39 5.20
C SER A 182 -15.07 -18.98 5.23
N ALA A 183 -14.59 -19.45 6.38
CA ALA A 183 -13.22 -19.95 6.53
C ALA A 183 -12.86 -21.14 5.58
N LEU A 184 -13.88 -21.87 5.10
CA LEU A 184 -13.74 -22.95 4.11
C LEU A 184 -13.56 -22.43 2.67
N GLU A 185 -14.12 -21.26 2.39
CA GLU A 185 -14.11 -20.63 1.07
C GLU A 185 -13.01 -19.59 0.93
N ALA A 186 -12.65 -18.91 2.02
CA ALA A 186 -11.63 -17.88 2.05
C ALA A 186 -10.28 -18.44 1.51
N PRO A 187 -9.59 -17.66 0.67
CA PRO A 187 -8.28 -18.06 0.16
C PRO A 187 -7.26 -18.10 1.30
N LYS A 188 -6.20 -18.90 1.12
CA LYS A 188 -5.05 -18.93 2.04
C LYS A 188 -3.88 -18.09 1.53
N LEU A 189 -3.88 -17.75 0.25
CA LEU A 189 -2.94 -16.84 -0.39
C LEU A 189 -3.68 -15.77 -1.19
N LEU A 190 -3.43 -14.51 -0.89
CA LEU A 190 -3.90 -13.37 -1.69
C LEU A 190 -2.70 -12.71 -2.35
N LEU A 191 -2.79 -12.48 -3.66
CA LEU A 191 -1.81 -11.78 -4.46
C LEU A 191 -2.42 -10.48 -5.01
N TRP A 192 -1.69 -9.38 -4.93
CA TRP A 192 -2.11 -8.07 -5.42
C TRP A 192 -0.97 -7.37 -6.15
N ASP A 193 -1.21 -6.77 -7.32
CA ASP A 193 -0.17 -6.06 -8.11
C ASP A 193 0.14 -4.64 -7.58
N HIS A 194 0.21 -4.50 -6.26
CA HIS A 194 0.50 -3.24 -5.58
C HIS A 194 1.36 -3.44 -4.33
N SER A 195 2.04 -2.36 -3.94
CA SER A 195 2.81 -2.28 -2.71
C SER A 195 1.85 -1.93 -1.57
N ILE A 196 1.56 -2.91 -0.70
CA ILE A 196 0.69 -2.73 0.47
C ILE A 196 1.18 -1.55 1.30
N SER A 197 2.49 -1.49 1.54
CA SER A 197 3.12 -0.44 2.35
C SER A 197 3.07 0.95 1.70
N SER A 198 3.12 1.03 0.36
CA SER A 198 2.99 2.31 -0.36
C SER A 198 1.54 2.81 -0.34
N ILE A 199 0.56 1.92 -0.50
CA ILE A 199 -0.86 2.31 -0.46
C ILE A 199 -1.27 2.72 0.96
N LEU A 200 -0.80 2.02 2.01
CA LEU A 200 -1.00 2.46 3.40
C LEU A 200 -0.46 3.88 3.65
N ALA A 201 0.71 4.19 3.10
CA ALA A 201 1.33 5.51 3.23
C ALA A 201 0.58 6.60 2.47
N SER A 202 0.17 6.34 1.23
CA SER A 202 -0.44 7.34 0.34
C SER A 202 -1.88 7.69 0.72
N THR A 203 -2.57 6.78 1.41
CA THR A 203 -3.97 6.94 1.84
C THR A 203 -4.11 7.59 3.21
N ASP A 204 -3.01 7.79 3.94
CA ASP A 204 -2.98 8.55 5.18
C ASP A 204 -2.90 10.07 4.88
N VAL A 205 -4.03 10.64 4.46
CA VAL A 205 -4.11 12.04 4.01
C VAL A 205 -4.15 13.07 5.14
N GLY A 206 -4.24 12.62 6.39
CA GLY A 206 -4.50 13.46 7.56
C GLY A 206 -5.99 13.73 7.77
N ILE A 207 -6.35 14.20 8.97
CA ILE A 207 -7.76 14.31 9.42
C ILE A 207 -8.27 15.75 9.36
N ILE A 208 -7.41 16.71 9.68
CA ILE A 208 -7.74 18.14 9.80
C ILE A 208 -6.74 18.97 8.99
N THR A 209 -7.21 20.05 8.37
CA THR A 209 -6.41 21.02 7.61
C THR A 209 -5.57 21.96 8.51
N GLN A 210 -4.70 22.76 7.89
CA GLN A 210 -3.97 23.82 8.59
C GLN A 210 -4.88 24.89 9.20
N GLU A 211 -6.15 24.96 8.79
CA GLU A 211 -7.15 25.90 9.30
C GLU A 211 -8.02 25.29 10.40
N GLY A 212 -8.03 23.97 10.56
CA GLY A 212 -8.82 23.30 11.60
C GLY A 212 -10.11 22.68 11.11
N THR A 213 -10.36 22.73 9.80
CA THR A 213 -11.50 22.09 9.15
C THR A 213 -11.22 20.62 8.83
N PRO A 214 -12.23 19.75 8.80
CA PRO A 214 -12.06 18.36 8.39
C PRO A 214 -11.56 18.27 6.95
N LYS A 215 -10.52 17.47 6.73
CA LYS A 215 -9.98 17.23 5.38
C LYS A 215 -10.82 16.23 4.58
N ILE A 216 -11.38 15.25 5.29
CA ILE A 216 -12.33 14.27 4.73
C ILE A 216 -13.72 14.93 4.71
N LYS A 217 -14.22 15.22 3.51
CA LYS A 217 -15.53 15.90 3.35
C LYS A 217 -16.70 14.96 3.65
N LEU A 218 -16.47 13.64 3.63
CA LEU A 218 -17.43 12.58 3.98
C LEU A 218 -17.93 12.68 5.44
N ILE A 219 -17.24 13.41 6.31
CA ILE A 219 -17.74 13.68 7.68
C ILE A 219 -19.11 14.38 7.58
N GLY A 220 -20.08 13.86 8.33
CA GLY A 220 -21.50 14.21 8.23
C GLY A 220 -22.35 13.27 7.36
N PHE A 221 -21.73 12.29 6.68
CA PHE A 221 -22.44 11.23 5.94
C PHE A 221 -23.40 10.47 6.86
N HIS A 222 -24.66 10.30 6.46
CA HIS A 222 -25.70 9.76 7.34
C HIS A 222 -26.66 8.76 6.69
N GLU A 223 -26.45 8.34 5.44
CA GLU A 223 -27.38 7.41 4.74
C GLU A 223 -27.45 6.02 5.38
N THR A 224 -26.53 5.67 6.27
CA THR A 224 -26.48 4.39 6.98
C THR A 224 -26.96 4.49 8.45
N GLY A 225 -27.58 5.61 8.82
CA GLY A 225 -28.12 5.84 10.16
C GLY A 225 -27.59 7.13 10.78
N ARG A 226 -26.63 7.03 11.72
CA ARG A 226 -26.04 8.23 12.35
C ARG A 226 -25.01 8.90 11.43
N ALA A 227 -24.76 10.18 11.67
CA ALA A 227 -23.71 10.91 10.95
C ALA A 227 -22.31 10.35 11.26
N LEU A 228 -21.44 10.32 10.24
CA LEU A 228 -20.01 10.03 10.38
C LEU A 228 -19.30 11.19 11.10
N LEU A 229 -18.66 10.90 12.23
CA LEU A 229 -17.97 11.90 13.05
C LEU A 229 -16.45 11.86 12.86
N ILE A 230 -15.77 12.95 13.24
CA ILE A 230 -14.30 13.03 13.22
C ILE A 230 -13.67 11.93 14.10
N GLN A 231 -14.31 11.60 15.22
CA GLN A 231 -13.91 10.56 16.16
C GLN A 231 -13.88 9.19 15.48
N ASP A 232 -14.85 8.89 14.62
CA ASP A 232 -14.90 7.64 13.87
C ASP A 232 -13.74 7.53 12.88
N VAL A 233 -13.41 8.64 12.22
CA VAL A 233 -12.28 8.75 11.30
C VAL A 233 -10.95 8.58 12.04
N ILE A 234 -10.78 9.18 13.22
CA ILE A 234 -9.60 8.98 14.08
C ILE A 234 -9.47 7.49 14.43
N ILE A 235 -10.55 6.85 14.87
CA ILE A 235 -10.56 5.41 15.21
C ILE A 235 -10.21 4.57 13.99
N ALA A 236 -10.78 4.87 12.82
CA ALA A 236 -10.47 4.17 11.58
C ALA A 236 -8.99 4.27 11.18
N TYR A 237 -8.36 5.44 11.31
CA TYR A 237 -6.92 5.59 11.06
C TYR A 237 -6.04 4.96 12.13
N SER A 238 -6.55 4.76 13.34
CA SER A 238 -5.84 4.04 14.40
C SER A 238 -5.75 2.54 14.14
N ARG A 239 -6.56 1.98 13.22
CA ARG A 239 -6.51 0.59 12.78
C ARG A 239 -5.33 0.35 11.81
N PRO A 240 -4.88 -0.91 11.61
CA PRO A 240 -5.39 -2.14 12.19
C PRO A 240 -4.91 -2.36 13.63
N TRP A 241 -5.66 -3.12 14.43
CA TRP A 241 -5.28 -3.48 15.80
C TRP A 241 -4.90 -4.95 15.89
N ASN A 242 -3.79 -5.25 16.57
CA ASN A 242 -3.37 -6.61 16.85
C ASN A 242 -2.57 -6.66 18.16
N SER A 243 -3.05 -7.43 19.13
CA SER A 243 -2.41 -7.55 20.44
C SER A 243 -1.12 -8.37 20.40
N GLU A 244 -1.06 -9.43 19.58
CA GLU A 244 0.14 -10.28 19.42
C GLU A 244 1.31 -9.58 18.76
N LEU A 245 1.06 -8.62 17.87
CA LEU A 245 2.08 -7.77 17.24
C LEU A 245 2.28 -6.44 17.98
N ASP A 246 1.45 -6.17 18.99
CA ASP A 246 1.38 -4.92 19.73
C ASP A 246 1.19 -3.69 18.81
N ILE A 247 0.24 -3.78 17.89
CA ILE A 247 -0.10 -2.73 16.91
C ILE A 247 -1.46 -2.12 17.30
N PRO A 248 -1.59 -0.78 17.35
CA PRO A 248 -0.55 0.23 17.08
C PRO A 248 0.50 0.26 18.19
N THR A 249 1.70 0.70 17.86
CA THR A 249 2.83 0.81 18.77
C THR A 249 2.87 2.18 19.47
N PRO A 250 3.51 2.32 20.64
CA PRO A 250 3.53 3.57 21.42
C PRO A 250 4.52 4.60 20.84
N LYS A 251 4.35 4.97 19.57
CA LYS A 251 5.16 6.02 18.92
C LYS A 251 4.81 7.38 19.51
N GLU A 252 5.81 8.25 19.66
CA GLU A 252 5.55 9.63 20.07
C GLU A 252 4.65 10.33 19.04
N PHE A 253 4.90 10.10 17.75
CA PHE A 253 4.00 10.51 16.69
C PHE A 253 2.71 9.68 16.73
N ARG A 254 1.57 10.35 16.95
CA ARG A 254 0.23 9.73 17.08
C ARG A 254 0.12 8.71 18.22
N MET A 255 0.71 9.01 19.38
CA MET A 255 0.56 8.22 20.63
C MET A 255 -0.90 7.87 20.96
N TYR A 256 -1.84 8.75 20.59
CA TYR A 256 -3.27 8.49 20.78
C TYR A 256 -3.74 7.18 20.13
N ASN A 257 -3.16 6.73 19.01
CA ASN A 257 -3.54 5.44 18.39
C ASN A 257 -3.29 4.25 19.33
N TYR A 258 -2.15 4.26 20.01
CA TYR A 258 -1.79 3.24 21.00
C TYR A 258 -2.74 3.29 22.21
N VAL A 259 -2.97 4.49 22.75
CA VAL A 259 -3.82 4.69 23.94
C VAL A 259 -5.28 4.34 23.65
N ILE A 260 -5.81 4.70 22.47
CA ILE A 260 -7.17 4.34 22.02
C ILE A 260 -7.34 2.82 22.02
N ARG A 261 -6.41 2.07 21.42
CA ARG A 261 -6.47 0.59 21.44
C ARG A 261 -6.45 0.06 22.88
N LYS A 262 -5.49 0.50 23.70
CA LYS A 262 -5.33 -0.04 25.06
C LYS A 262 -6.54 0.27 25.95
N ALA A 263 -7.10 1.47 25.85
CA ALA A 263 -8.33 1.82 26.55
C ALA A 263 -9.53 0.99 26.05
N PHE A 264 -9.63 0.74 24.73
CA PHE A 264 -10.68 -0.11 24.16
C PHE A 264 -10.60 -1.55 24.68
N GLU A 265 -9.39 -2.13 24.72
CA GLU A 265 -9.13 -3.49 25.22
C GLU A 265 -9.47 -3.63 26.71
N LYS A 266 -9.15 -2.62 27.53
CA LYS A 266 -9.47 -2.59 28.97
C LYS A 266 -10.94 -2.30 29.27
N GLY A 267 -11.65 -1.62 28.35
CA GLY A 267 -13.07 -1.30 28.49
C GLY A 267 -13.37 -0.54 29.79
N LYS A 268 -14.34 -1.03 30.56
CA LYS A 268 -14.83 -0.36 31.78
C LYS A 268 -13.83 -0.31 32.93
N GLU A 269 -12.79 -1.14 32.91
CA GLU A 269 -11.74 -1.10 33.95
C GLU A 269 -10.90 0.18 33.84
N GLY A 270 -10.83 0.75 32.62
CA GLY A 270 -9.92 1.83 32.28
C GLY A 270 -8.46 1.37 32.28
N ILE A 271 -7.58 2.20 31.74
CA ILE A 271 -6.14 2.00 31.83
C ILE A 271 -5.50 3.15 32.61
N THR A 272 -4.62 2.82 33.54
CA THR A 272 -3.91 3.84 34.34
C THR A 272 -2.76 4.46 33.54
N LEU A 273 -2.39 5.71 33.85
CA LEU A 273 -1.18 6.31 33.27
C LEU A 273 0.10 5.55 33.66
N GLU A 274 0.12 4.91 34.84
CA GLU A 274 1.22 4.04 35.27
C GLU A 274 1.37 2.83 34.36
N GLU A 275 0.29 2.10 34.09
CA GLU A 275 0.33 0.95 33.17
C GLU A 275 0.77 1.38 31.75
N LEU A 276 0.23 2.50 31.24
CA LEU A 276 0.63 3.03 29.94
C LEU A 276 2.11 3.41 29.92
N SER A 277 2.61 4.04 30.98
CA SER A 277 4.00 4.47 31.08
C SER A 277 4.95 3.28 31.13
N GLN A 278 4.64 2.27 31.93
CA GLN A 278 5.43 1.04 32.03
C GLN A 278 5.46 0.27 30.69
N GLN A 279 4.32 0.15 30.01
CA GLN A 279 4.25 -0.60 28.75
C GLN A 279 4.91 0.13 27.59
N SER A 280 4.78 1.46 27.53
CA SER A 280 5.35 2.28 26.44
C SER A 280 6.81 2.65 26.65
N GLY A 281 7.27 2.70 27.91
CA GLY A 281 8.55 3.29 28.29
C GLY A 281 8.58 4.81 28.12
N VAL A 282 7.42 5.48 28.11
CA VAL A 282 7.25 6.94 28.01
C VAL A 282 6.68 7.46 29.33
N SER A 283 7.13 8.63 29.82
CA SER A 283 6.64 9.18 31.11
C SER A 283 5.16 9.55 31.05
N LYS A 284 4.47 9.50 32.21
CA LYS A 284 3.04 9.86 32.34
C LYS A 284 2.74 11.25 31.78
N ASP A 285 3.55 12.24 32.18
CA ASP A 285 3.37 13.63 31.76
C ASP A 285 3.50 13.76 30.24
N ARG A 286 4.46 13.05 29.65
CA ARG A 286 4.69 13.06 28.20
C ARG A 286 3.55 12.38 27.45
N ILE A 287 2.98 11.30 27.97
CA ILE A 287 1.80 10.66 27.39
C ILE A 287 0.62 11.64 27.38
N LEU A 288 0.34 12.26 28.52
CA LEU A 288 -0.78 13.21 28.65
C LEU A 288 -0.57 14.45 27.78
N GLU A 289 0.65 14.98 27.74
CA GLU A 289 1.07 16.04 26.84
C GLU A 289 0.78 15.63 25.38
N LYS A 290 1.20 14.45 24.94
CA LYS A 290 0.98 13.97 23.56
C LYS A 290 -0.49 13.77 23.19
N LEU A 291 -1.32 13.34 24.15
CA LEU A 291 -2.76 13.23 23.94
C LEU A 291 -3.43 14.61 23.79
N LYS A 292 -2.89 15.64 24.46
CA LYS A 292 -3.37 17.03 24.41
C LYS A 292 -2.71 17.88 23.30
N GLU A 293 -1.50 17.54 22.87
CA GLU A 293 -0.62 18.34 22.00
C GLU A 293 -1.11 18.48 20.55
N SER A 294 -2.07 17.67 20.11
CA SER A 294 -2.75 17.99 18.87
C SER A 294 -3.69 19.15 19.13
N LYS A 295 -3.20 20.39 19.01
CA LYS A 295 -3.95 21.65 19.24
C LYS A 295 -5.27 21.79 18.46
N LYS A 296 -5.66 20.78 17.66
CA LYS A 296 -6.90 20.70 16.89
C LYS A 296 -7.66 19.38 17.05
N LEU A 297 -6.97 18.25 17.24
CA LEU A 297 -7.62 16.95 17.48
C LEU A 297 -7.84 16.67 18.97
N GLY A 298 -7.12 17.32 19.88
CA GLY A 298 -7.11 17.03 21.32
C GLY A 298 -8.52 16.99 21.91
N LYS A 299 -9.39 17.93 21.51
CA LYS A 299 -10.80 17.99 21.95
C LYS A 299 -11.64 16.75 21.56
N TYR A 300 -11.26 16.05 20.49
CA TYR A 300 -11.90 14.81 20.05
C TYR A 300 -11.20 13.57 20.62
N ILE A 301 -9.93 13.68 21.02
CA ILE A 301 -9.14 12.56 21.52
C ILE A 301 -9.42 12.34 23.00
N ILE A 302 -9.20 13.33 23.86
CA ILE A 302 -9.29 13.18 25.32
C ILE A 302 -9.89 14.42 25.99
N LYS A 303 -10.78 14.23 26.97
CA LYS A 303 -11.20 15.27 27.92
C LYS A 303 -11.32 14.71 29.33
N ASP A 304 -11.23 15.60 30.30
CA ASP A 304 -11.58 15.32 31.69
C ASP A 304 -13.07 15.00 31.79
N LYS A 305 -13.44 14.08 32.70
CA LYS A 305 -14.83 13.63 32.89
C LYS A 305 -15.82 14.76 33.17
N ASN A 306 -15.37 15.82 33.84
CA ASN A 306 -16.20 16.98 34.18
C ASN A 306 -16.43 17.94 33.00
N ASP A 307 -15.62 17.82 31.93
CA ASP A 307 -15.65 18.69 30.74
C ASP A 307 -16.30 18.01 29.52
N ILE A 308 -16.97 16.87 29.76
CA ILE A 308 -17.68 16.13 28.71
C ILE A 308 -18.96 16.89 28.35
N SER A 309 -19.09 17.22 27.07
CA SER A 309 -20.30 17.83 26.54
C SER A 309 -21.46 16.83 26.50
N SER A 310 -22.68 17.32 26.67
CA SER A 310 -23.89 16.51 26.48
C SER A 310 -24.15 16.20 25.01
N THR A 311 -23.63 17.01 24.08
CA THR A 311 -23.73 16.78 22.64
C THR A 311 -22.69 15.75 22.17
N ILE A 312 -23.16 14.78 21.38
CA ILE A 312 -22.39 13.62 20.93
C ILE A 312 -21.18 14.04 20.08
N GLU A 313 -21.36 15.04 19.24
CA GLU A 313 -20.37 15.57 18.30
C GLU A 313 -19.12 16.11 19.02
N GLU A 314 -19.29 16.53 20.27
CA GLU A 314 -18.25 17.14 21.11
C GLU A 314 -17.66 16.18 22.15
N GLN A 315 -18.16 14.95 22.22
CA GLN A 315 -17.63 13.94 23.14
C GLN A 315 -16.27 13.42 22.66
N PRO A 316 -15.31 13.20 23.57
CA PRO A 316 -14.02 12.64 23.22
C PRO A 316 -14.08 11.12 23.05
N ILE A 317 -13.09 10.55 22.35
CA ILE A 317 -12.86 9.10 22.26
C ILE A 317 -12.41 8.55 23.62
N LEU A 318 -11.60 9.32 24.35
CA LEU A 318 -11.03 8.96 25.64
C LEU A 318 -11.52 9.90 26.74
N ILE A 319 -11.85 9.31 27.90
CA ILE A 319 -12.30 10.04 29.08
C ILE A 319 -11.23 9.88 30.17
N PHE A 320 -10.71 10.99 30.66
CA PHE A 320 -9.77 11.01 31.79
C PHE A 320 -10.52 11.22 33.11
N ASP A 321 -10.32 10.31 34.06
CA ASP A 321 -10.91 10.34 35.40
C ASP A 321 -9.92 9.74 36.41
N ASN A 322 -9.46 10.54 37.37
CA ASN A 322 -8.61 10.10 38.50
C ASN A 322 -7.41 9.22 38.08
N ASP A 323 -6.55 9.71 37.19
CA ASP A 323 -5.35 9.02 36.65
C ASP A 323 -5.64 7.78 35.77
N LYS A 324 -6.92 7.56 35.42
CA LYS A 324 -7.35 6.52 34.50
C LYS A 324 -7.91 7.11 33.21
N ILE A 325 -7.65 6.41 32.12
CA ILE A 325 -8.20 6.68 30.80
C ILE A 325 -9.20 5.59 30.45
N PHE A 326 -10.43 6.00 30.17
CA PHE A 326 -11.52 5.12 29.74
C PHE A 326 -11.82 5.35 28.27
N PHE A 327 -12.15 4.29 27.56
CA PHE A 327 -12.68 4.40 26.20
C PHE A 327 -14.16 4.78 26.28
N ASN A 328 -14.58 5.79 25.52
CA ASN A 328 -15.97 6.21 25.49
C ASN A 328 -16.82 5.16 24.75
N GLU A 329 -17.75 4.55 25.49
CA GLU A 329 -18.59 3.44 25.01
C GLU A 329 -19.45 3.82 23.79
N PHE A 330 -19.78 5.10 23.60
CA PHE A 330 -20.47 5.57 22.40
C PHE A 330 -19.72 5.20 21.10
N PHE A 331 -18.39 5.27 21.12
CA PHE A 331 -17.54 5.00 19.96
C PHE A 331 -17.10 3.53 19.86
N ARG A 332 -17.61 2.63 20.72
CA ARG A 332 -17.18 1.21 20.72
C ARG A 332 -17.54 0.52 19.40
N GLY A 333 -18.64 0.93 18.77
CA GLY A 333 -19.08 0.44 17.47
C GLY A 333 -18.47 1.14 16.25
N SER A 334 -17.65 2.18 16.43
CA SER A 334 -17.20 3.07 15.36
C SER A 334 -16.48 2.34 14.22
N TRP A 335 -15.62 1.36 14.54
CA TRP A 335 -14.91 0.63 13.49
C TRP A 335 -15.86 -0.15 12.58
N ARG A 336 -16.80 -0.90 13.17
CA ARG A 336 -17.82 -1.65 12.42
C ARG A 336 -18.72 -0.72 11.61
N PHE A 337 -19.05 0.44 12.18
CA PHE A 337 -19.84 1.47 11.48
C PHE A 337 -19.11 2.03 10.26
N VAL A 338 -17.84 2.43 10.39
CA VAL A 338 -17.05 2.97 9.27
C VAL A 338 -16.81 1.91 8.18
N VAL A 339 -16.54 0.65 8.56
CA VAL A 339 -16.47 -0.45 7.60
C VAL A 339 -17.82 -0.62 6.89
N GLY A 340 -18.95 -0.51 7.60
CA GLY A 340 -20.28 -0.54 6.99
C GLY A 340 -20.53 0.57 5.98
N ILE A 341 -20.04 1.79 6.22
CA ILE A 341 -20.09 2.89 5.23
C ILE A 341 -19.26 2.52 3.99
N PHE A 342 -18.04 2.01 4.19
CA PHE A 342 -17.20 1.55 3.08
C PHE A 342 -17.88 0.47 2.25
N GLU A 343 -18.49 -0.53 2.90
CA GLU A 343 -19.23 -1.59 2.22
C GLU A 343 -20.43 -1.06 1.44
N TYR A 344 -21.22 -0.18 2.05
CA TYR A 344 -22.40 0.43 1.43
C TYR A 344 -22.04 1.23 0.17
N ILE A 345 -21.04 2.11 0.25
CA ILE A 345 -20.61 2.92 -0.90
C ILE A 345 -20.05 2.02 -2.01
N CYS A 346 -19.23 1.02 -1.67
CA CYS A 346 -18.66 0.12 -2.67
C CYS A 346 -19.68 -0.82 -3.30
N GLU A 347 -20.70 -1.26 -2.55
CA GLU A 347 -21.80 -2.08 -3.07
C GLU A 347 -22.63 -1.30 -4.10
N LYS A 348 -23.04 -0.07 -3.76
CA LYS A 348 -23.69 0.86 -4.69
C LYS A 348 -22.84 1.08 -5.95
N LEU A 349 -21.55 1.39 -5.75
CA LEU A 349 -20.65 1.78 -6.83
C LEU A 349 -20.32 0.63 -7.79
N PHE A 350 -20.01 -0.57 -7.27
CA PHE A 350 -19.44 -1.65 -8.08
C PHE A 350 -20.41 -2.79 -8.39
N LYS A 351 -21.37 -3.07 -7.51
CA LYS A 351 -22.34 -4.16 -7.70
C LYS A 351 -23.65 -3.66 -8.30
N GLU A 352 -24.26 -2.67 -7.65
CA GLU A 352 -25.51 -2.05 -8.11
C GLU A 352 -25.26 -1.17 -9.34
N LYS A 353 -24.02 -0.66 -9.48
CA LYS A 353 -23.58 0.23 -10.58
C LYS A 353 -24.43 1.49 -10.63
N ASP A 354 -24.76 2.00 -9.44
CA ASP A 354 -25.53 3.22 -9.28
C ASP A 354 -24.69 4.42 -9.79
N PRO A 355 -25.16 5.16 -10.81
CA PRO A 355 -24.44 6.33 -11.32
C PRO A 355 -24.31 7.45 -10.29
N GLU A 356 -25.14 7.46 -9.24
CA GLU A 356 -25.10 8.45 -8.15
C GLU A 356 -24.27 7.96 -6.96
N ALA A 357 -23.59 6.81 -7.04
CA ALA A 357 -22.81 6.25 -5.93
C ALA A 357 -21.63 7.11 -5.43
N LEU A 358 -21.19 8.11 -6.22
CA LEU A 358 -20.19 9.10 -5.78
C LEU A 358 -20.82 10.36 -5.18
N ILE A 359 -22.14 10.48 -5.19
CA ILE A 359 -22.89 11.57 -4.56
C ILE A 359 -23.42 11.02 -3.24
N TYR A 360 -23.28 11.80 -2.18
CA TYR A 360 -23.82 11.45 -0.87
C TYR A 360 -24.47 12.65 -0.20
N ARG A 361 -25.36 12.35 0.73
CA ARG A 361 -26.00 13.38 1.57
C ARG A 361 -25.30 13.52 2.90
N LYS A 362 -25.06 14.77 3.30
CA LYS A 362 -24.56 15.10 4.63
C LYS A 362 -25.32 16.26 5.26
N TYR A 363 -25.37 16.26 6.58
CA TYR A 363 -25.84 17.41 7.34
C TYR A 363 -24.74 18.48 7.42
N THR A 364 -25.06 19.69 6.99
CA THR A 364 -24.29 20.91 7.24
C THR A 364 -25.07 21.82 8.19
N PRO A 365 -24.44 22.86 8.76
CA PRO A 365 -25.16 23.86 9.55
C PRO A 365 -26.31 24.53 8.79
N GLU A 366 -26.27 24.56 7.45
CA GLU A 366 -27.34 25.12 6.60
C GLU A 366 -28.42 24.10 6.21
N GLY A 367 -28.31 22.83 6.61
CA GLY A 367 -29.27 21.78 6.29
C GLY A 367 -28.63 20.56 5.60
N GLU A 368 -29.47 19.71 5.01
CA GLU A 368 -28.99 18.58 4.22
C GLU A 368 -28.46 19.06 2.86
N LYS A 369 -27.24 18.65 2.51
CA LYS A 369 -26.61 18.99 1.24
C LYS A 369 -26.11 17.73 0.54
N GLU A 370 -26.35 17.66 -0.76
CA GLU A 370 -25.73 16.69 -1.66
C GLU A 370 -24.30 17.12 -1.99
N CYS A 371 -23.36 16.18 -1.88
CA CYS A 371 -21.94 16.42 -2.05
C CYS A 371 -21.31 15.28 -2.83
N TRP A 372 -20.33 15.61 -3.66
CA TRP A 372 -19.50 14.62 -4.33
C TRP A 372 -18.40 14.08 -3.43
N LEU A 373 -18.06 12.80 -3.61
CA LEU A 373 -16.84 12.20 -3.07
C LEU A 373 -15.61 12.87 -3.68
N THR A 374 -14.76 13.40 -2.83
CA THR A 374 -13.48 14.00 -3.23
C THR A 374 -12.38 12.94 -3.32
N PRO A 375 -11.23 13.25 -3.95
CA PRO A 375 -10.06 12.37 -3.94
C PRO A 375 -9.63 11.95 -2.53
N ASP A 376 -9.75 12.82 -1.54
CA ASP A 376 -9.43 12.49 -0.14
C ASP A 376 -10.46 11.60 0.53
N ASP A 377 -11.74 11.72 0.16
CA ASP A 377 -12.78 10.76 0.60
C ASP A 377 -12.52 9.38 0.00
N LEU A 378 -12.15 9.30 -1.29
CA LEU A 378 -11.73 8.03 -1.92
C LEU A 378 -10.49 7.44 -1.24
N ARG A 379 -9.47 8.24 -0.94
CA ARG A 379 -8.29 7.79 -0.18
C ARG A 379 -8.66 7.30 1.21
N PHE A 380 -9.61 7.95 1.89
CA PHE A 380 -10.13 7.49 3.16
C PHE A 380 -10.84 6.13 3.04
N LEU A 381 -11.69 5.93 2.03
CA LEU A 381 -12.35 4.64 1.78
C LEU A 381 -11.34 3.53 1.46
N ILE A 382 -10.32 3.81 0.65
CA ILE A 382 -9.19 2.90 0.37
C ILE A 382 -8.44 2.57 1.66
N ALA A 383 -8.15 3.57 2.50
CA ALA A 383 -7.50 3.38 3.80
C ALA A 383 -8.31 2.48 4.74
N VAL A 384 -9.63 2.67 4.80
CA VAL A 384 -10.56 1.84 5.59
C VAL A 384 -10.59 0.41 5.07
N GLY A 385 -10.82 0.24 3.76
CA GLY A 385 -10.90 -1.07 3.11
C GLY A 385 -9.62 -1.88 3.27
N LEU A 386 -8.44 -1.25 3.10
CA LEU A 386 -7.16 -1.92 3.27
C LEU A 386 -6.91 -2.36 4.71
N ARG A 387 -7.28 -1.52 5.70
CA ARG A 387 -7.17 -1.87 7.13
C ARG A 387 -8.12 -3.01 7.50
N ALA A 388 -9.35 -2.98 6.99
CA ALA A 388 -10.32 -4.05 7.18
C ALA A 388 -9.86 -5.36 6.53
N LEU A 389 -9.27 -5.30 5.33
CA LEU A 389 -8.65 -6.44 4.67
C LEU A 389 -7.50 -7.03 5.51
N ILE A 390 -6.61 -6.19 6.05
CA ILE A 390 -5.51 -6.66 6.91
C ILE A 390 -6.04 -7.39 8.14
N GLU A 391 -7.02 -6.81 8.85
CA GLU A 391 -7.62 -7.45 10.03
C GLU A 391 -8.32 -8.77 9.69
N GLU A 392 -9.04 -8.84 8.56
CA GLU A 392 -9.68 -10.08 8.13
C GLU A 392 -8.65 -11.14 7.71
N CYS A 393 -7.55 -10.74 7.05
CA CYS A 393 -6.45 -11.66 6.73
C CYS A 393 -5.82 -12.26 7.99
N TRP A 394 -5.57 -11.45 9.04
CA TRP A 394 -5.07 -11.96 10.32
C TRP A 394 -6.03 -12.93 10.97
N LYS A 395 -7.32 -12.59 11.00
CA LYS A 395 -8.37 -13.43 11.58
C LYS A 395 -8.52 -14.78 10.87
N GLN A 396 -8.39 -14.81 9.54
CA GLN A 396 -8.60 -16.01 8.71
C GLN A 396 -7.30 -16.80 8.45
N GLY A 397 -6.14 -16.27 8.87
CA GLY A 397 -4.82 -16.85 8.60
C GLY A 397 -4.46 -16.83 7.11
N ILE A 398 -4.74 -15.72 6.43
CA ILE A 398 -4.48 -15.52 5.00
C ILE A 398 -3.10 -14.87 4.84
N LEU A 399 -2.27 -15.46 3.99
CA LEU A 399 -1.01 -14.84 3.56
C LEU A 399 -1.32 -13.82 2.46
N PHE A 400 -1.38 -12.53 2.81
CA PHE A 400 -1.61 -11.45 1.86
C PHE A 400 -0.28 -10.87 1.37
N VAL A 401 -0.06 -10.95 0.06
CA VAL A 401 1.19 -10.61 -0.61
C VAL A 401 0.94 -9.58 -1.72
N GLY A 402 1.59 -8.43 -1.62
CA GLY A 402 1.70 -7.44 -2.69
C GLY A 402 2.97 -7.69 -3.52
N VAL A 403 2.88 -7.61 -4.83
CA VAL A 403 4.02 -7.75 -5.75
C VAL A 403 4.11 -6.50 -6.61
N VAL A 404 5.31 -5.93 -6.75
CA VAL A 404 5.50 -4.69 -7.52
C VAL A 404 6.73 -4.78 -8.41
N LYS A 405 6.59 -4.29 -9.65
CA LYS A 405 7.65 -4.25 -10.67
C LYS A 405 8.53 -2.99 -10.59
N ASP A 406 8.14 -1.99 -9.81
CA ASP A 406 8.80 -0.67 -9.73
C ASP A 406 10.29 -0.74 -9.42
N SER A 407 11.05 0.13 -10.07
CA SER A 407 12.47 -0.05 -10.32
C SER A 407 13.38 1.03 -9.74
N SER A 408 12.83 2.12 -9.17
CA SER A 408 13.57 3.36 -8.90
C SER A 408 13.91 3.63 -7.43
N THR A 409 13.56 2.73 -6.52
CA THR A 409 13.65 2.97 -5.07
C THR A 409 15.01 2.55 -4.48
N LYS A 410 15.36 3.12 -3.31
CA LYS A 410 16.54 2.74 -2.51
C LYS A 410 16.17 2.38 -1.05
N TYR A 411 15.03 1.76 -0.84
CA TYR A 411 14.56 1.41 0.50
C TYR A 411 15.46 0.37 1.18
N PHE A 412 16.00 -0.59 0.42
CA PHE A 412 16.87 -1.63 0.97
C PHE A 412 18.30 -1.13 1.17
N SER A 413 18.95 -0.64 0.10
CA SER A 413 20.37 -0.25 0.14
C SER A 413 20.64 1.05 0.89
N LYS A 414 19.80 2.08 0.72
CA LYS A 414 20.01 3.39 1.35
C LYS A 414 19.37 3.47 2.74
N ASN A 415 18.10 3.09 2.86
CA ASN A 415 17.39 3.28 4.12
C ASN A 415 17.67 2.13 5.11
N TYR A 416 17.27 0.90 4.78
CA TYR A 416 17.41 -0.24 5.71
C TYR A 416 18.87 -0.51 6.08
N ILE A 417 19.73 -0.79 5.10
CA ILE A 417 21.15 -1.05 5.35
C ILE A 417 21.84 0.18 5.94
N GLY A 418 21.53 1.38 5.45
CA GLY A 418 22.12 2.63 5.95
C GLY A 418 21.82 2.90 7.42
N ILE A 419 20.56 2.69 7.84
CA ILE A 419 20.16 2.84 9.25
C ILE A 419 20.79 1.74 10.11
N CYS A 420 20.75 0.49 9.68
CA CYS A 420 21.37 -0.60 10.43
C CYS A 420 22.89 -0.41 10.60
N LYS A 421 23.56 0.16 9.59
CA LYS A 421 24.96 0.57 9.69
C LYS A 421 25.14 1.69 10.71
N HIS A 422 24.33 2.75 10.66
CA HIS A 422 24.41 3.86 11.59
C HIS A 422 24.20 3.42 13.05
N LEU A 423 23.32 2.43 13.27
CA LEU A 423 23.07 1.82 14.58
C LEU A 423 24.14 0.80 15.01
N GLY A 424 25.21 0.60 14.24
CA GLY A 424 26.30 -0.33 14.56
C GLY A 424 25.94 -1.81 14.42
N ILE A 425 24.81 -2.14 13.80
CA ILE A 425 24.38 -3.53 13.57
C ILE A 425 25.21 -4.15 12.44
N TYR A 426 25.45 -3.36 11.40
CA TYR A 426 26.31 -3.72 10.27
C TYR A 426 27.59 -2.90 10.30
N ASN A 427 28.72 -3.59 10.44
CA ASN A 427 30.03 -2.95 10.48
C ASN A 427 30.67 -2.97 9.09
N PHE A 428 30.92 -1.79 8.54
CA PHE A 428 31.62 -1.60 7.27
C PHE A 428 32.94 -0.90 7.55
N ASP A 429 34.00 -1.33 6.88
CA ASP A 429 35.19 -0.49 6.79
C ASP A 429 34.91 0.78 5.96
N ASP A 430 35.79 1.79 6.10
CA ASP A 430 35.63 3.08 5.41
C ASP A 430 35.65 2.93 3.87
N SER A 431 36.34 1.90 3.38
CA SER A 431 36.42 1.62 1.94
C SER A 431 35.09 1.15 1.38
N LEU A 432 34.32 0.37 2.13
CA LEU A 432 33.00 -0.15 1.77
C LEU A 432 31.91 0.90 2.01
N ALA A 433 32.06 1.69 3.08
CA ALA A 433 31.14 2.73 3.52
C ALA A 433 30.89 3.82 2.48
N THR A 434 31.90 4.10 1.64
CA THR A 434 31.90 5.21 0.68
C THR A 434 31.69 4.74 -0.77
N LEU A 435 31.49 3.43 -1.00
CA LEU A 435 31.32 2.88 -2.34
C LEU A 435 30.05 3.44 -3.01
N PRO A 436 30.17 4.04 -4.21
CA PRO A 436 29.00 4.41 -4.98
C PRO A 436 28.35 3.14 -5.53
N LEU A 437 27.22 2.76 -4.92
CA LEU A 437 26.34 1.68 -5.38
C LEU A 437 25.41 2.16 -6.52
N PRO A 438 24.75 1.23 -7.24
CA PRO A 438 23.72 1.53 -8.24
C PRO A 438 22.63 2.50 -7.79
N TRP A 439 21.94 3.09 -8.77
CA TRP A 439 20.93 4.12 -8.50
C TRP A 439 19.66 3.59 -7.85
N THR A 440 19.43 2.28 -7.86
CA THR A 440 18.22 1.66 -7.35
C THR A 440 18.54 0.28 -6.79
N ASP A 441 17.70 -0.19 -5.86
CA ASP A 441 17.83 -1.53 -5.29
C ASP A 441 17.67 -2.61 -6.35
N ARG A 442 16.76 -2.39 -7.33
CA ARG A 442 16.56 -3.32 -8.44
C ARG A 442 17.83 -3.49 -9.27
N THR A 443 18.47 -2.40 -9.71
CA THR A 443 19.72 -2.51 -10.49
C THR A 443 20.85 -3.12 -9.67
N LEU A 444 20.94 -2.82 -8.38
CA LEU A 444 21.91 -3.45 -7.47
C LEU A 444 21.74 -4.98 -7.44
N LEU A 445 20.50 -5.43 -7.33
CA LEU A 445 20.17 -6.84 -7.15
C LEU A 445 20.15 -7.64 -8.47
N GLU A 446 19.77 -7.03 -9.59
CA GLU A 446 19.81 -7.64 -10.93
C GLU A 446 21.25 -7.94 -11.39
N LEU A 447 22.25 -7.28 -10.81
CA LEU A 447 23.67 -7.55 -11.07
C LEU A 447 24.19 -8.82 -10.39
N LEU A 448 23.55 -9.30 -9.32
CA LEU A 448 24.09 -10.38 -8.51
C LEU A 448 24.30 -11.70 -9.27
N PRO A 449 23.39 -12.16 -10.16
CA PRO A 449 23.62 -13.38 -10.95
C PRO A 449 24.86 -13.33 -11.85
N TYR A 450 25.33 -12.13 -12.22
CA TYR A 450 26.54 -11.92 -13.03
C TYR A 450 27.81 -11.85 -12.19
N ILE A 451 27.68 -11.66 -10.87
CA ILE A 451 28.78 -11.55 -9.92
C ILE A 451 29.07 -12.90 -9.25
N ASP A 452 28.02 -13.63 -8.88
CA ASP A 452 28.13 -14.93 -8.21
C ASP A 452 27.34 -15.99 -8.98
N GLU A 453 28.07 -16.95 -9.53
CA GLU A 453 27.49 -18.08 -10.27
C GLU A 453 26.64 -19.00 -9.38
N LYS A 454 26.87 -18.98 -8.05
CA LYS A 454 26.10 -19.79 -7.09
C LYS A 454 24.73 -19.21 -6.78
N ILE A 455 24.42 -17.99 -7.23
CA ILE A 455 23.08 -17.44 -7.12
C ILE A 455 22.21 -18.07 -8.19
N GLU A 456 21.25 -18.86 -7.74
CA GLU A 456 20.26 -19.55 -8.56
C GLU A 456 18.85 -19.16 -8.11
N ALA A 457 17.92 -19.08 -9.06
CA ALA A 457 16.54 -18.77 -8.76
C ALA A 457 15.79 -19.99 -8.19
N PRO A 458 14.83 -19.79 -7.28
CA PRO A 458 14.45 -18.50 -6.69
C PRO A 458 15.42 -18.09 -5.56
N TRP A 459 15.68 -16.78 -5.47
CA TRP A 459 16.41 -16.17 -4.37
C TRP A 459 15.77 -14.84 -3.96
N SER A 460 16.06 -14.39 -2.75
CA SER A 460 15.54 -13.14 -2.19
C SER A 460 16.53 -12.48 -1.22
N THR A 461 16.39 -11.17 -0.98
CA THR A 461 16.98 -10.52 0.21
C THR A 461 16.27 -11.02 1.47
N ILE A 462 16.87 -10.87 2.65
CA ILE A 462 16.10 -10.94 3.90
C ILE A 462 14.93 -9.95 3.88
N GLU A 463 13.87 -10.27 4.62
CA GLU A 463 12.78 -9.33 4.86
C GLU A 463 13.21 -8.20 5.81
N PHE A 464 12.59 -7.04 5.63
CA PHE A 464 12.69 -5.91 6.54
C PHE A 464 11.34 -5.20 6.68
N ASP A 465 11.14 -4.54 7.82
CA ASP A 465 9.90 -3.84 8.12
C ASP A 465 9.67 -2.63 7.19
N SER A 466 8.46 -2.44 6.70
CA SER A 466 8.12 -1.33 5.80
C SER A 466 8.32 0.06 6.42
N VAL A 467 8.46 0.17 7.75
CA VAL A 467 8.81 1.43 8.42
C VAL A 467 10.12 2.04 7.86
N PHE A 468 11.07 1.21 7.44
CA PHE A 468 12.35 1.64 6.85
C PHE A 468 12.17 2.37 5.50
N MET A 469 11.01 2.27 4.84
CA MET A 469 10.76 3.03 3.62
C MET A 469 10.71 4.54 3.86
N GLN A 470 10.35 4.95 5.08
CA GLN A 470 10.19 6.36 5.46
C GLN A 470 11.26 6.84 6.46
N LEU A 471 12.07 5.94 6.99
CA LEU A 471 13.22 6.32 7.80
C LEU A 471 14.41 6.66 6.90
N HIS A 472 15.10 7.75 7.21
CA HIS A 472 16.31 8.16 6.51
C HIS A 472 17.27 8.90 7.43
N LEU A 473 18.56 8.88 7.07
CA LEU A 473 19.59 9.60 7.79
C LEU A 473 19.67 11.05 7.27
N VAL A 474 19.70 12.01 8.20
CA VAL A 474 19.87 13.43 7.92
C VAL A 474 21.05 13.95 8.72
N GLN A 475 21.90 14.76 8.08
CA GLN A 475 22.94 15.49 8.77
C GLN A 475 22.34 16.81 9.30
N THR A 476 22.39 16.99 10.61
CA THR A 476 21.93 18.20 11.28
C THR A 476 22.91 19.36 11.07
N PRO A 477 22.51 20.62 11.31
CA PRO A 477 23.40 21.78 11.15
C PRO A 477 24.66 21.73 12.01
N ASP A 478 24.62 21.05 13.15
CA ASP A 478 25.76 20.78 14.04
C ASP A 478 26.65 19.60 13.58
N GLY A 479 26.36 19.04 12.39
CA GLY A 479 27.16 18.00 11.75
C GLY A 479 26.87 16.58 12.24
N LYS A 480 25.96 16.40 13.20
CA LYS A 480 25.54 15.07 13.68
C LYS A 480 24.62 14.39 12.68
N ILE A 481 24.63 13.06 12.65
CA ILE A 481 23.73 12.28 11.81
C ILE A 481 22.62 11.75 12.71
N GLU A 482 21.37 12.06 12.38
CA GLU A 482 20.17 11.60 13.09
C GLU A 482 19.23 10.85 12.14
N ILE A 483 18.42 9.96 12.70
CA ILE A 483 17.37 9.22 11.97
C ILE A 483 16.07 10.04 12.02
N HIS A 484 15.50 10.31 10.84
CA HIS A 484 14.25 11.04 10.69
C HIS A 484 13.22 10.25 9.87
N GLY A 485 11.95 10.51 10.15
CA GLY A 485 10.81 10.13 9.29
C GLY A 485 10.55 11.17 8.20
N VAL A 486 9.60 10.88 7.30
CA VAL A 486 9.23 11.78 6.20
C VAL A 486 8.21 12.83 6.70
N ARG A 487 8.21 14.05 6.12
CA ARG A 487 7.15 15.08 6.35
C ARG A 487 6.82 15.32 7.84
N GLY A 488 7.83 15.60 8.66
CA GLY A 488 7.62 15.85 10.10
C GLY A 488 7.49 14.56 10.91
N GLU A 489 8.39 13.60 10.66
CA GLU A 489 8.51 12.34 11.41
C GLU A 489 7.38 11.31 11.17
N ALA A 490 6.60 11.49 10.11
CA ALA A 490 5.62 10.48 9.68
C ALA A 490 6.36 9.20 9.22
N THR A 491 5.89 8.07 9.73
CA THR A 491 6.40 6.74 9.42
C THR A 491 5.24 5.79 9.15
N ASN A 492 5.46 4.77 8.31
CA ASN A 492 4.53 3.67 8.18
C ASN A 492 4.34 2.98 9.54
N PRO A 493 3.17 2.40 9.82
CA PRO A 493 3.00 1.52 10.97
C PRO A 493 4.03 0.40 10.91
N GLU A 494 4.85 0.29 11.96
CA GLU A 494 5.79 -0.82 12.08
C GLU A 494 5.03 -2.12 12.39
N ARG A 495 5.64 -3.26 12.06
CA ARG A 495 5.12 -4.62 12.28
C ARG A 495 3.85 -4.96 11.49
N VAL A 496 3.35 -4.09 10.61
CA VAL A 496 2.18 -4.39 9.76
C VAL A 496 2.60 -5.05 8.45
N VAL A 497 3.57 -4.48 7.73
CA VAL A 497 4.02 -4.96 6.41
C VAL A 497 5.52 -5.20 6.42
N LEU A 498 5.94 -6.35 5.91
CA LEU A 498 7.32 -6.74 5.72
C LEU A 498 7.63 -6.81 4.23
N ARG A 499 8.83 -6.39 3.85
CA ARG A 499 9.26 -6.24 2.47
C ARG A 499 10.50 -7.06 2.19
N SER A 500 10.57 -7.68 1.02
CA SER A 500 11.78 -8.28 0.46
C SER A 500 11.88 -8.01 -1.04
N LEU A 501 13.04 -8.26 -1.62
CA LEU A 501 13.26 -8.21 -3.06
C LEU A 501 13.65 -9.61 -3.52
N ALA A 502 13.08 -10.10 -4.62
CA ALA A 502 13.32 -11.48 -5.07
C ALA A 502 13.40 -11.58 -6.59
N GLN A 503 14.02 -12.66 -7.06
CA GLN A 503 14.10 -13.02 -8.46
C GLN A 503 13.77 -14.51 -8.63
N PHE A 504 12.81 -14.80 -9.51
CA PHE A 504 12.26 -16.14 -9.71
C PHE A 504 12.72 -16.83 -11.00
N TYR A 505 13.51 -16.14 -11.84
CA TYR A 505 14.02 -16.72 -13.08
C TYR A 505 15.49 -16.34 -13.32
N ILE A 506 16.32 -17.37 -13.46
CA ILE A 506 17.69 -17.29 -13.95
C ILE A 506 17.92 -18.53 -14.82
N ASN A 507 18.42 -18.33 -16.04
CA ASN A 507 18.85 -19.39 -16.95
C ASN A 507 20.29 -19.12 -17.40
N ARG A 508 21.20 -20.03 -17.03
CA ARG A 508 22.65 -19.93 -17.28
C ARG A 508 23.12 -20.74 -18.51
N ASN A 509 22.22 -21.25 -19.34
CA ASN A 509 22.59 -22.06 -20.51
C ASN A 509 23.21 -21.24 -21.66
N LEU A 510 23.28 -19.91 -21.53
CA LEU A 510 23.89 -19.01 -22.50
C LEU A 510 25.14 -18.34 -21.89
N TYR A 511 26.04 -17.84 -22.74
CA TYR A 511 27.26 -17.12 -22.32
C TYR A 511 26.98 -15.95 -21.36
N THR A 512 25.83 -15.28 -21.54
CA THR A 512 25.28 -14.33 -20.58
C THR A 512 24.01 -14.92 -19.97
N PRO A 513 23.91 -15.06 -18.64
CA PRO A 513 22.69 -15.53 -18.00
C PRO A 513 21.48 -14.70 -18.42
N LEU A 514 20.40 -15.39 -18.83
CA LEU A 514 19.08 -14.79 -18.97
C LEU A 514 18.45 -14.68 -17.60
N THR A 515 18.05 -13.48 -17.21
CA THR A 515 17.51 -13.20 -15.89
C THR A 515 16.12 -12.56 -16.00
N GLY A 516 15.21 -12.95 -15.12
CA GLY A 516 13.95 -12.23 -14.91
C GLY A 516 14.22 -10.96 -14.09
N HIS A 517 13.23 -10.09 -13.99
CA HIS A 517 13.39 -8.89 -13.16
C HIS A 517 13.41 -9.21 -11.67
N VAL A 518 14.15 -8.40 -10.91
CA VAL A 518 14.00 -8.38 -9.44
C VAL A 518 12.72 -7.63 -9.13
N ILE A 519 11.82 -8.29 -8.39
CA ILE A 519 10.52 -7.74 -7.98
C ILE A 519 10.50 -7.45 -6.48
N PHE A 520 9.73 -6.44 -6.10
CA PHE A 520 9.46 -6.12 -4.71
C PHE A 520 8.28 -6.95 -4.23
N ILE A 521 8.41 -7.53 -3.04
CA ILE A 521 7.38 -8.33 -2.42
C ILE A 521 7.08 -7.73 -1.06
N ASP A 522 5.84 -7.28 -0.88
CA ASP A 522 5.26 -6.94 0.41
C ASP A 522 4.45 -8.12 0.91
N ARG A 523 4.54 -8.44 2.19
CA ARG A 523 3.53 -9.27 2.85
C ARG A 523 3.09 -8.61 4.15
N ILE A 524 1.85 -8.85 4.54
CA ILE A 524 1.45 -8.51 5.91
C ILE A 524 2.19 -9.40 6.90
N ALA A 525 2.49 -8.88 8.08
CA ALA A 525 3.03 -9.67 9.17
C ALA A 525 2.00 -10.73 9.60
N PHE A 526 2.48 -11.90 9.99
CA PHE A 526 1.70 -13.03 10.46
C PHE A 526 1.84 -13.13 11.99
N PRO A 527 0.82 -12.73 12.76
CA PRO A 527 0.95 -12.50 14.21
C PRO A 527 1.57 -13.66 15.00
N SER A 528 1.17 -14.90 14.69
CA SER A 528 1.63 -16.08 15.43
C SER A 528 3.12 -16.38 15.26
N GLU A 529 3.73 -15.96 14.15
CA GLU A 529 5.13 -16.24 13.81
C GLU A 529 6.03 -15.00 13.94
N ASP A 530 5.60 -13.86 13.38
CA ASP A 530 6.46 -12.67 13.30
C ASP A 530 6.69 -11.99 14.66
N LYS A 531 5.84 -12.28 15.66
CA LYS A 531 6.02 -11.75 17.02
C LYS A 531 7.34 -12.11 17.71
N LYS A 532 8.03 -13.13 17.20
CA LYS A 532 9.33 -13.62 17.71
C LYS A 532 10.51 -12.74 17.25
N TYR A 533 10.27 -11.81 16.34
CA TYR A 533 11.31 -11.03 15.64
C TYR A 533 11.25 -9.52 15.91
N TYR A 534 10.47 -9.08 16.91
CA TYR A 534 10.51 -7.72 17.42
C TYR A 534 10.66 -7.70 18.95
N GLY A 535 10.98 -6.55 19.52
CA GLY A 535 11.10 -6.35 20.98
C GLY A 535 12.44 -5.75 21.39
N ASP A 536 12.63 -5.53 22.69
CA ASP A 536 13.78 -4.78 23.21
C ASP A 536 15.12 -5.50 23.02
N ASN A 537 15.10 -6.83 22.86
CA ASN A 537 16.28 -7.64 22.64
C ASN A 537 16.67 -7.79 21.15
N ARG A 538 15.96 -7.11 20.25
CA ARG A 538 16.18 -7.18 18.78
C ARG A 538 16.77 -5.88 18.26
N LEU A 539 15.93 -5.01 17.70
CA LEU A 539 16.31 -3.73 17.14
C LEU A 539 15.41 -2.65 17.73
N ILE A 540 16.03 -1.62 18.30
CA ILE A 540 15.36 -0.42 18.77
C ILE A 540 15.94 0.77 18.00
N ILE A 541 15.06 1.54 17.38
CA ILE A 541 15.40 2.84 16.80
C ILE A 541 14.79 3.89 17.72
N GLU A 542 15.64 4.63 18.43
CA GLU A 542 15.20 5.62 19.39
C GLU A 542 15.73 7.00 18.99
N THR A 543 14.82 7.94 18.74
CA THR A 543 15.16 9.35 18.58
C THR A 543 14.20 10.21 19.37
N ARG A 544 14.65 11.39 19.79
CA ARG A 544 13.83 12.34 20.57
C ARG A 544 12.52 12.73 19.87
N ARG A 545 12.46 12.65 18.54
CA ARG A 545 11.29 13.07 17.76
C ARG A 545 10.38 11.92 17.32
N LEU A 546 10.96 10.77 16.97
CA LEU A 546 10.21 9.58 16.55
C LEU A 546 9.69 8.77 17.76
N GLY A 547 10.35 8.91 18.91
CA GLY A 547 10.21 8.01 20.03
C GLY A 547 10.93 6.69 19.76
N LYS A 548 10.42 5.60 20.36
CA LYS A 548 10.95 4.24 20.18
C LYS A 548 10.17 3.52 19.08
N ILE A 549 10.89 3.09 18.05
CA ILE A 549 10.41 2.23 16.97
C ILE A 549 11.06 0.86 17.15
N LYS A 550 10.26 -0.20 17.28
CA LYS A 550 10.76 -1.58 17.40
C LYS A 550 10.25 -2.40 16.19
N PRO A 551 10.93 -2.34 15.03
CA PRO A 551 10.48 -3.05 13.84
C PRO A 551 10.62 -4.56 13.99
N VAL A 552 9.93 -5.32 13.14
CA VAL A 552 10.32 -6.71 12.89
C VAL A 552 11.69 -6.70 12.22
N PHE A 553 12.65 -7.42 12.79
CA PHE A 553 14.05 -7.36 12.37
C PHE A 553 14.66 -8.75 12.20
N PHE A 554 15.24 -8.98 11.01
CA PHE A 554 16.05 -10.13 10.69
C PHE A 554 17.48 -9.66 10.45
N LYS A 555 18.43 -10.16 11.24
CA LYS A 555 19.83 -9.70 11.20
C LYS A 555 20.53 -10.13 9.91
N ASP A 556 20.35 -11.38 9.52
CA ASP A 556 20.96 -11.98 8.35
C ASP A 556 20.15 -13.22 7.92
N LYS A 557 20.60 -13.86 6.83
CA LYS A 557 19.94 -15.02 6.24
C LYS A 557 19.86 -16.27 7.13
N ASN A 558 20.60 -16.32 8.24
CA ASN A 558 20.57 -17.47 9.15
C ASN A 558 19.42 -17.39 10.15
N GLU A 559 18.73 -16.25 10.26
CA GLU A 559 17.48 -16.15 11.01
C GLU A 559 16.39 -17.00 10.32
N ASN A 560 15.72 -17.86 11.10
CA ASN A 560 14.75 -18.81 10.56
C ASN A 560 13.39 -18.15 10.23
N ASN A 561 13.31 -17.37 9.14
CA ASN A 561 12.06 -16.76 8.69
C ASN A 561 11.22 -17.76 7.86
N ILE A 562 10.38 -18.53 8.56
CA ILE A 562 9.52 -19.55 7.94
C ILE A 562 8.52 -18.94 6.96
N ILE A 563 7.95 -17.78 7.27
CA ILE A 563 6.91 -17.16 6.43
C ILE A 563 7.48 -16.70 5.09
N GLN A 564 8.64 -16.03 5.11
CA GLN A 564 9.34 -15.65 3.89
C GLN A 564 9.65 -16.88 3.02
N LYS A 565 10.11 -17.96 3.65
CA LYS A 565 10.41 -19.22 2.96
C LYS A 565 9.16 -19.80 2.28
N ILE A 566 8.05 -19.91 3.01
CA ILE A 566 6.76 -20.39 2.47
C ILE A 566 6.30 -19.50 1.31
N MET A 567 6.34 -18.17 1.50
CA MET A 567 5.94 -17.20 0.48
C MET A 567 6.76 -17.37 -0.81
N LEU A 568 8.09 -17.41 -0.71
CA LEU A 568 8.97 -17.53 -1.88
C LEU A 568 8.76 -18.86 -2.62
N ILE A 569 8.52 -19.96 -1.92
CA ILE A 569 8.22 -21.24 -2.55
C ILE A 569 6.88 -21.20 -3.28
N LEU A 570 5.83 -20.67 -2.65
CA LEU A 570 4.52 -20.54 -3.31
C LEU A 570 4.60 -19.65 -4.56
N LEU A 571 5.28 -18.50 -4.46
CA LEU A 571 5.48 -17.61 -5.61
C LEU A 571 6.32 -18.26 -6.71
N SER A 572 7.36 -19.02 -6.35
CA SER A 572 8.15 -19.79 -7.31
C SER A 572 7.29 -20.83 -8.03
N GLU A 573 6.40 -21.52 -7.31
CA GLU A 573 5.49 -22.48 -7.92
C GLU A 573 4.46 -21.81 -8.85
N LEU A 574 4.00 -20.62 -8.50
CA LEU A 574 3.10 -19.81 -9.32
C LEU A 574 3.79 -19.08 -10.48
N THR A 575 5.13 -19.15 -10.58
CA THR A 575 5.93 -18.53 -11.65
C THR A 575 6.42 -19.62 -12.60
N LYS A 576 5.53 -20.12 -13.47
CA LYS A 576 5.89 -21.12 -14.50
C LYS A 576 6.44 -20.48 -15.78
N ASN A 577 6.50 -19.15 -15.84
CA ASN A 577 6.98 -18.38 -16.99
C ASN A 577 6.20 -18.74 -18.26
N LEU A 578 4.87 -18.81 -18.14
CA LEU A 578 3.99 -19.13 -19.27
C LEU A 578 3.97 -18.01 -20.33
N TYR A 579 4.37 -16.80 -19.92
CA TYR A 579 4.25 -15.56 -20.67
C TYR A 579 5.65 -14.94 -20.90
N PRO A 580 6.16 -14.96 -22.14
CA PRO A 580 7.47 -14.40 -22.47
C PRO A 580 7.64 -12.90 -22.14
N GLU A 581 6.54 -12.15 -22.12
CA GLU A 581 6.52 -10.70 -21.85
C GLU A 581 6.75 -10.34 -20.37
N VAL A 582 6.59 -11.29 -19.44
CA VAL A 582 6.72 -11.05 -17.99
C VAL A 582 7.47 -12.19 -17.29
N ILE A 583 8.64 -12.56 -17.81
CA ILE A 583 9.48 -13.61 -17.23
C ILE A 583 9.86 -13.27 -15.77
N GLY A 584 9.70 -14.25 -14.88
CA GLY A 584 10.00 -14.14 -13.45
C GLY A 584 8.91 -13.46 -12.62
N TYR A 585 7.74 -13.18 -13.21
CA TYR A 585 6.58 -12.60 -12.53
C TYR A 585 5.49 -13.67 -12.31
N PRO A 586 4.76 -13.69 -11.18
CA PRO A 586 3.75 -14.70 -10.91
C PRO A 586 2.65 -14.74 -11.99
N ASP A 587 2.45 -15.90 -12.63
CA ASP A 587 1.50 -16.05 -13.73
C ASP A 587 0.05 -15.66 -13.36
N PRO A 588 -0.46 -15.94 -12.13
CA PRO A 588 -1.80 -15.52 -11.75
C PRO A 588 -2.05 -14.01 -11.80
N LEU A 589 -1.05 -13.19 -11.44
CA LEU A 589 -1.19 -11.74 -11.45
C LEU A 589 -1.23 -11.22 -12.89
N HIS A 590 -0.39 -11.77 -13.78
CA HIS A 590 -0.46 -11.43 -15.21
C HIS A 590 -1.78 -11.83 -15.86
N LYS A 591 -2.35 -12.98 -15.45
CA LYS A 591 -3.69 -13.37 -15.88
C LYS A 591 -4.77 -12.41 -15.38
N ALA A 592 -4.62 -11.86 -14.17
CA ALA A 592 -5.52 -10.86 -13.63
C ALA A 592 -5.42 -9.54 -14.42
N ASP A 593 -4.22 -9.06 -14.73
CA ASP A 593 -3.95 -7.90 -15.60
C ASP A 593 -4.66 -8.03 -16.96
N TRP A 594 -4.50 -9.19 -17.61
CA TRP A 594 -5.18 -9.49 -18.86
C TRP A 594 -6.70 -9.51 -18.74
N GLY A 595 -7.23 -10.07 -17.64
CA GLY A 595 -8.66 -10.06 -17.34
C GLY A 595 -9.19 -8.63 -17.22
N ALA A 596 -8.50 -7.79 -16.45
CA ALA A 596 -8.83 -6.38 -16.27
C ALA A 596 -8.78 -5.62 -17.61
N LYS A 597 -7.68 -5.74 -18.37
CA LYS A 597 -7.54 -5.13 -19.71
C LYS A 597 -8.61 -5.59 -20.70
N SER A 598 -9.07 -6.84 -20.61
CA SER A 598 -10.16 -7.36 -21.43
C SER A 598 -11.49 -6.67 -21.13
N ILE A 599 -11.77 -6.39 -19.84
CA ILE A 599 -12.93 -5.59 -19.43
C ILE A 599 -12.84 -4.18 -20.02
N LEU A 600 -11.69 -3.52 -19.87
CA LEU A 600 -11.49 -2.18 -20.43
C LEU A 600 -11.69 -2.17 -21.94
N LYS A 601 -11.17 -3.17 -22.67
CA LYS A 601 -11.35 -3.27 -24.13
C LYS A 601 -12.81 -3.37 -24.56
N LYS A 602 -13.67 -3.96 -23.72
CA LYS A 602 -15.12 -4.06 -23.97
C LYS A 602 -15.86 -2.76 -23.63
N VAL A 603 -15.47 -2.10 -22.54
CA VAL A 603 -16.17 -0.89 -22.04
C VAL A 603 -15.73 0.37 -22.76
N LYS A 604 -14.45 0.48 -23.13
CA LYS A 604 -13.88 1.67 -23.76
C LYS A 604 -14.65 2.13 -25.00
N PRO A 605 -15.01 1.26 -25.97
CA PRO A 605 -15.81 1.68 -27.13
C PRO A 605 -17.20 2.25 -26.73
N ILE A 606 -17.80 1.75 -25.64
CA ILE A 606 -19.09 2.25 -25.14
C ILE A 606 -18.91 3.67 -24.62
N ILE A 607 -17.89 3.91 -23.79
CA ILE A 607 -17.54 5.24 -23.27
C ILE A 607 -17.27 6.21 -24.43
N ASP A 608 -16.44 5.79 -25.39
CA ASP A 608 -16.06 6.62 -26.54
C ASP A 608 -17.26 6.91 -27.45
N SER A 609 -18.18 5.95 -27.62
CA SER A 609 -19.42 6.16 -28.38
C SER A 609 -20.44 7.07 -27.69
N GLY A 610 -20.31 7.27 -26.37
CA GLY A 610 -21.18 8.16 -25.60
C GLY A 610 -21.20 9.59 -26.15
N GLU A 611 -20.10 10.04 -26.75
CA GLU A 611 -19.99 11.35 -27.40
C GLU A 611 -21.06 11.56 -28.48
N ILE A 612 -21.41 10.52 -29.24
CA ILE A 612 -22.42 10.57 -30.29
C ILE A 612 -23.80 10.86 -29.69
N SER A 613 -24.13 10.22 -28.56
CA SER A 613 -25.40 10.45 -27.86
C SER A 613 -25.49 11.86 -27.27
N PHE A 614 -24.37 12.47 -26.88
CA PHE A 614 -24.35 13.84 -26.37
C PHE A 614 -24.44 14.88 -27.48
N ARG A 615 -23.76 14.66 -28.62
CA ARG A 615 -23.81 15.54 -29.82
C ARG A 615 -25.18 15.54 -30.51
N ALA A 616 -25.98 14.49 -30.35
CA ALA A 616 -27.33 14.41 -30.90
C ALA A 616 -28.34 15.35 -30.21
N ARG A 617 -28.01 15.95 -29.05
CA ARG A 617 -28.93 16.84 -28.31
C ARG A 617 -28.85 18.29 -28.84
N PRO A 618 -29.97 18.88 -29.30
CA PRO A 618 -29.98 20.22 -29.93
C PRO A 618 -29.44 21.35 -29.04
N LEU A 619 -29.65 21.26 -27.73
CA LEU A 619 -29.23 22.27 -26.74
C LEU A 619 -27.71 22.37 -26.55
N ARG A 620 -26.93 21.45 -27.13
CA ARG A 620 -25.47 21.37 -26.98
C ARG A 620 -24.69 21.63 -28.26
N LYS A 621 -25.38 21.85 -29.38
CA LYS A 621 -24.71 22.27 -30.60
C LYS A 621 -24.32 23.72 -30.45
N THR A 622 -23.05 24.02 -30.64
CA THR A 622 -22.60 25.41 -30.69
C THR A 622 -23.24 26.11 -31.89
N LEU A 623 -23.41 27.43 -31.81
CA LEU A 623 -23.86 28.26 -32.93
C LEU A 623 -23.00 28.04 -34.19
N ARG A 624 -21.72 27.66 -34.01
CA ARG A 624 -20.79 27.32 -35.09
C ARG A 624 -21.16 25.99 -35.77
N GLU A 625 -21.42 24.94 -34.99
CA GLU A 625 -21.79 23.62 -35.53
C GLU A 625 -23.15 23.63 -36.22
N LEU A 626 -24.14 24.33 -35.65
CA LEU A 626 -25.44 24.55 -36.29
C LEU A 626 -25.28 25.28 -37.64
N ARG A 627 -24.38 26.26 -37.70
CA ARG A 627 -24.12 27.05 -38.91
C ARG A 627 -23.33 26.28 -39.97
N GLU A 628 -22.51 25.31 -39.56
CA GLU A 628 -21.79 24.41 -40.47
C GLU A 628 -22.71 23.31 -41.03
N GLU A 629 -23.69 22.81 -40.26
CA GLU A 629 -24.73 21.90 -40.75
C GLU A 629 -25.67 22.61 -41.75
N VAL A 630 -26.12 23.83 -41.44
CA VAL A 630 -26.96 24.64 -42.36
C VAL A 630 -26.23 25.02 -43.66
N ARG A 631 -24.89 25.02 -43.67
CA ARG A 631 -24.09 25.21 -44.88
C ARG A 631 -23.89 23.93 -45.71
N ARG A 632 -24.14 22.76 -45.11
CA ARG A 632 -23.97 21.44 -45.75
C ARG A 632 -25.31 20.83 -46.22
N SER A 633 -26.43 21.30 -45.68
CA SER A 633 -27.79 21.16 -46.25
C SER A 633 -28.04 22.22 -47.31
#